data_AF-A0A661ZIC2-F1
#
_entry.id   AF-A0A661ZIC2-F1
#
_cell.length_a   1.000
_cell.length_b   1.000
_cell.length_c   1.000
_cell.angle_alpha   90.00
_cell.angle_beta   90.00
_cell.angle_gamma   90.00
#
_symmetry.space_group_name_H-M   'P 1'
#
loop_
_entity.id
_entity.type
_entity.pdbx_description
1 polymer ?
#
loop_
_entity_poly.entity_id
_entity_poly.type
_entity_poly.pdbx_seq_one_letter_code
_entity_poly.pdbx_strand_id
1 'polypeptide(L)'
;IAVKDNHGEFVLLNGNQTAAVLLYYIFRKWKENGKITGKEFMVKTIVTSELLIDLANKYDIETYDVLTGFKWIADIIRKNEGIKTFIAGGEESYGYMIGDFVRDKDAVSSCAMIAETAAWAASQGKTIYDILIDIYMEFGFYLEGLIAVVKKGMSGAEEIAGIMKRFRENPPSMINNSRVVMIKDYEFSVAKDMIAGTEEHIDLPKSNVLQFFLEDGSKISIRPSGTEPKIKFYFGVKGELNDIASFEKVRDELEDKMKQITADLDL
;
A
#
# COMPACT_ATOMS: atom_id res chain seq x y z
N ILE A 1 5.64 -7.52 -12.27
CA ILE A 1 5.31 -8.40 -13.43
C ILE A 1 5.37 -7.56 -14.68
N ALA A 2 5.95 -8.03 -15.79
CA ALA A 2 5.91 -7.29 -17.06
C ALA A 2 4.63 -7.64 -17.84
N VAL A 3 3.88 -6.62 -18.24
CA VAL A 3 2.63 -6.74 -19.03
C VAL A 3 2.68 -5.78 -20.19
N LYS A 4 1.84 -5.99 -21.22
CA LYS A 4 1.66 -4.98 -22.27
C LYS A 4 0.65 -3.94 -21.83
N ASP A 5 0.96 -2.67 -22.03
CA ASP A 5 0.00 -1.58 -21.88
C ASP A 5 -0.95 -1.47 -23.09
N ASN A 6 -1.79 -0.43 -23.11
CA ASN A 6 -2.74 -0.15 -24.19
C ASN A 6 -2.08 0.24 -25.52
N HIS A 7 -0.77 0.54 -25.51
CA HIS A 7 0.03 0.82 -26.70
C HIS A 7 0.76 -0.44 -27.20
N GLY A 8 0.66 -1.56 -26.48
CA GLY A 8 1.33 -2.82 -26.80
C GLY A 8 2.77 -2.89 -26.29
N GLU A 9 3.22 -1.89 -25.53
CA GLU A 9 4.57 -1.79 -24.98
C GLU A 9 4.67 -2.50 -23.63
N PHE A 10 5.82 -3.11 -23.35
CA PHE A 10 6.02 -3.80 -22.08
C PHE A 10 6.27 -2.79 -20.96
N VAL A 11 5.38 -2.78 -19.97
CA VAL A 11 5.51 -2.01 -18.73
C VAL A 11 5.66 -2.95 -17.53
N LEU A 12 6.41 -2.51 -16.52
CA LEU A 12 6.57 -3.24 -15.27
C LEU A 12 5.53 -2.76 -14.26
N LEU A 13 4.60 -3.64 -13.89
CA LEU A 13 3.73 -3.37 -12.74
C LEU A 13 4.56 -3.37 -11.47
N ASN A 14 4.41 -2.31 -10.67
CA ASN A 14 5.04 -2.19 -9.37
C ASN A 14 4.48 -3.24 -8.38
N GLY A 15 5.07 -3.32 -7.19
CA GLY A 15 4.65 -4.34 -6.21
C GLY A 15 3.23 -4.12 -5.66
N ASN A 16 2.77 -2.87 -5.55
CA ASN A 16 1.39 -2.56 -5.14
C ASN A 16 0.37 -2.88 -6.25
N GLN A 17 0.65 -2.50 -7.50
CA GLN A 17 -0.18 -2.79 -8.67
C GLN A 17 -0.33 -4.30 -8.89
N THR A 18 0.79 -5.02 -8.77
CA THR A 18 0.79 -6.49 -8.84
C THR A 18 -0.07 -7.08 -7.72
N ALA A 19 0.04 -6.59 -6.49
CA ALA A 19 -0.78 -7.03 -5.37
C ALA A 19 -2.27 -6.73 -5.61
N ALA A 20 -2.60 -5.54 -6.12
CA ALA A 20 -3.98 -5.13 -6.38
C ALA A 20 -4.68 -6.05 -7.38
N VAL A 21 -4.04 -6.34 -8.52
CA VAL A 21 -4.61 -7.25 -9.52
C VAL A 21 -4.76 -8.68 -8.97
N LEU A 22 -3.72 -9.18 -8.28
CA LEU A 22 -3.73 -10.50 -7.68
C LEU A 22 -4.83 -10.65 -6.62
N LEU A 23 -4.94 -9.70 -5.69
CA LEU A 23 -5.95 -9.72 -4.63
C LEU A 23 -7.35 -9.49 -5.18
N TYR A 24 -7.54 -8.62 -6.18
CA TYR A 24 -8.81 -8.45 -6.86
C TYR A 24 -9.31 -9.77 -7.45
N TYR A 25 -8.45 -10.50 -8.16
CA TYR A 25 -8.78 -11.82 -8.68
C TYR A 25 -9.18 -12.80 -7.58
N ILE A 26 -8.35 -12.91 -6.54
CA ILE A 26 -8.58 -13.84 -5.43
C ILE A 26 -9.90 -13.51 -4.72
N PHE A 27 -10.13 -12.26 -4.33
CA PHE A 27 -11.33 -11.85 -3.61
C PHE A 27 -12.59 -12.09 -4.43
N ARG A 28 -12.55 -11.74 -5.72
CA ARG A 28 -13.64 -12.01 -6.66
C ARG A 28 -13.94 -13.50 -6.76
N LYS A 29 -12.93 -14.36 -6.92
CA LYS A 29 -13.13 -15.81 -7.01
C LYS A 29 -13.59 -16.43 -5.71
N TRP A 30 -13.15 -15.91 -4.56
CA TRP A 30 -13.67 -16.35 -3.27
C TRP A 30 -15.15 -15.99 -3.13
N LYS A 31 -15.56 -14.77 -3.50
CA LYS A 31 -16.96 -14.35 -3.46
C LYS A 31 -17.82 -15.16 -4.42
N GLU A 32 -17.40 -15.32 -5.68
CA GLU A 32 -18.12 -16.10 -6.71
C GLU A 32 -18.32 -17.57 -6.30
N ASN A 33 -17.36 -18.14 -5.57
CA ASN A 33 -17.43 -19.52 -5.07
C ASN A 33 -18.08 -19.65 -3.67
N GLY A 34 -18.70 -18.58 -3.15
CA GLY A 34 -19.36 -18.61 -1.84
C GLY A 34 -18.42 -18.84 -0.65
N LYS A 35 -17.13 -18.52 -0.80
CA LYS A 35 -16.10 -18.71 0.25
C LYS A 35 -15.93 -17.50 1.18
N ILE A 36 -16.57 -16.36 0.88
CA ILE A 36 -16.62 -15.24 1.81
C ILE A 36 -17.81 -15.43 2.74
N THR A 37 -17.52 -15.80 3.98
CA THR A 37 -18.48 -16.11 5.03
C THR A 37 -18.44 -15.14 6.22
N GLY A 38 -17.60 -14.10 6.13
CA GLY A 38 -17.38 -13.10 7.18
C GLY A 38 -16.29 -13.49 8.18
N LYS A 39 -15.48 -14.50 7.85
CA LYS A 39 -14.33 -14.95 8.65
C LYS A 39 -13.01 -14.77 7.92
N GLU A 40 -13.07 -14.25 6.71
CA GLU A 40 -11.94 -14.16 5.83
C GLU A 40 -11.22 -12.84 6.03
N PHE A 41 -9.88 -12.89 6.05
CA PHE A 41 -9.07 -11.70 6.23
C PHE A 41 -7.85 -11.68 5.31
N MET A 42 -7.37 -10.46 5.07
CA MET A 42 -6.08 -10.19 4.45
C MET A 42 -5.15 -9.45 5.42
N VAL A 43 -3.86 -9.47 5.13
CA VAL A 43 -2.85 -8.74 5.90
C VAL A 43 -1.95 -7.96 4.95
N LYS A 44 -1.72 -6.67 5.21
CA LYS A 44 -0.73 -5.86 4.49
C LYS A 44 0.17 -5.11 5.45
N THR A 45 1.31 -4.63 4.96
CA THR A 45 2.10 -3.69 5.76
C THR A 45 1.54 -2.28 5.67
N ILE A 46 1.85 -1.49 6.69
CA ILE A 46 1.44 -0.08 6.79
C ILE A 46 1.95 0.76 5.61
N VAL A 47 3.05 0.38 4.95
CA VAL A 47 3.61 1.08 3.78
C VAL A 47 3.09 0.55 2.43
N THR A 48 2.35 -0.56 2.43
CA THR A 48 1.63 -1.08 1.25
C THR A 48 0.43 -0.18 0.91
N SER A 49 0.05 -0.14 -0.37
CA SER A 49 -1.02 0.72 -0.89
C SER A 49 -2.36 0.55 -0.15
N GLU A 50 -3.07 1.67 0.00
CA GLU A 50 -4.42 1.71 0.58
C GLU A 50 -5.48 1.19 -0.41
N LEU A 51 -5.16 1.09 -1.71
CA LEU A 51 -6.02 0.42 -2.69
C LEU A 51 -6.40 -1.00 -2.26
N LEU A 52 -5.51 -1.70 -1.55
CA LEU A 52 -5.81 -3.05 -1.07
C LEU A 52 -6.89 -3.07 0.02
N ILE A 53 -7.01 -1.98 0.80
CA ILE A 53 -8.08 -1.82 1.79
C ILE A 53 -9.41 -1.58 1.08
N ASP A 54 -9.44 -0.67 0.11
CA ASP A 54 -10.64 -0.39 -0.69
C ASP A 54 -11.16 -1.65 -1.38
N LEU A 55 -10.24 -2.46 -1.94
CA LEU A 55 -10.53 -3.77 -2.50
C LEU A 55 -11.13 -4.72 -1.45
N ALA A 56 -10.48 -4.90 -0.31
CA ALA A 56 -10.96 -5.80 0.73
C ALA A 56 -12.36 -5.41 1.25
N ASN A 57 -12.58 -4.11 1.48
CA ASN A 57 -13.86 -3.55 1.91
C ASN A 57 -14.99 -3.90 0.93
N LYS A 58 -14.75 -3.81 -0.37
CA LYS A 58 -15.76 -4.15 -1.39
C LYS A 58 -16.22 -5.61 -1.34
N TYR A 59 -15.34 -6.51 -0.91
CA TYR A 59 -15.63 -7.93 -0.82
C TYR A 59 -15.99 -8.39 0.60
N ASP A 60 -16.18 -7.47 1.54
CA ASP A 60 -16.47 -7.76 2.96
C ASP A 60 -15.34 -8.56 3.64
N ILE A 61 -14.09 -8.28 3.29
CA ILE A 61 -12.90 -8.96 3.82
C ILE A 61 -12.23 -8.08 4.87
N GLU A 62 -11.97 -8.64 6.04
CA GLU A 62 -11.29 -7.92 7.12
C GLU A 62 -9.82 -7.69 6.76
N THR A 63 -9.29 -6.52 7.12
CA THR A 63 -7.90 -6.16 6.84
C THR A 63 -7.12 -5.93 8.13
N TYR A 64 -5.95 -6.54 8.23
CA TYR A 64 -4.96 -6.23 9.25
C TYR A 64 -3.78 -5.46 8.67
N ASP A 65 -3.50 -4.29 9.25
CA ASP A 65 -2.24 -3.58 9.03
C ASP A 65 -1.16 -4.09 9.97
N VAL A 66 0.05 -4.28 9.46
CA VAL A 66 1.22 -4.65 10.26
C VAL A 66 2.45 -3.81 9.92
N LEU A 67 3.45 -3.79 10.79
CA LEU A 67 4.76 -3.20 10.46
C LEU A 67 5.41 -3.93 9.28
N THR A 68 6.36 -3.28 8.61
CA THR A 68 7.14 -3.91 7.53
C THR A 68 7.90 -5.15 8.04
N GLY A 69 7.79 -6.25 7.29
CA GLY A 69 8.41 -7.55 7.53
C GLY A 69 7.39 -8.68 7.67
N PHE A 70 7.57 -9.75 6.88
CA PHE A 70 6.71 -10.94 6.86
C PHE A 70 6.49 -11.64 8.21
N LYS A 71 7.42 -11.47 9.17
CA LYS A 71 7.23 -11.99 10.53
C LYS A 71 5.95 -11.46 11.19
N TRP A 72 5.54 -10.23 10.88
CA TRP A 72 4.33 -9.63 11.44
C TRP A 72 3.07 -10.13 10.75
N ILE A 73 3.15 -10.40 9.44
CA ILE A 73 2.08 -11.09 8.70
C ILE A 73 1.87 -12.49 9.30
N ALA A 74 2.95 -13.25 9.48
CA ALA A 74 2.91 -14.56 10.10
C ALA A 74 2.36 -14.55 11.54
N ASP A 75 2.66 -13.52 12.33
CA ASP A 75 2.13 -13.35 13.69
C ASP A 75 0.60 -13.16 13.69
N ILE A 76 0.06 -12.34 12.78
CA ILE A 76 -1.40 -12.18 12.64
C ILE A 76 -2.06 -13.47 12.19
N ILE A 77 -1.47 -14.19 11.23
CA ILE A 77 -1.98 -15.50 10.79
C ILE A 77 -2.02 -16.45 11.99
N ARG A 78 -0.92 -16.57 12.72
CA ARG A 78 -0.82 -17.43 13.91
C ARG A 78 -1.87 -17.09 14.98
N LYS A 79 -2.10 -15.81 15.25
CA LYS A 79 -3.12 -15.35 16.22
C LYS A 79 -4.55 -15.69 15.81
N ASN A 80 -4.79 -15.93 14.52
CA ASN A 80 -6.10 -16.22 13.97
C ASN A 80 -6.28 -17.69 13.53
N GLU A 81 -5.28 -18.56 13.72
CA GLU A 81 -5.35 -19.98 13.37
C GLU A 81 -6.56 -20.65 14.03
N GLY A 82 -7.40 -21.30 13.21
CA GLY A 82 -8.63 -21.96 13.67
C GLY A 82 -9.79 -21.01 14.02
N ILE A 83 -9.60 -19.69 13.96
CA ILE A 83 -10.62 -18.68 14.28
C ILE A 83 -11.13 -18.02 13.00
N LYS A 84 -10.19 -17.55 12.16
CA LYS A 84 -10.43 -16.86 10.90
C LYS A 84 -9.61 -17.51 9.78
N THR A 85 -9.93 -17.16 8.54
CA THR A 85 -9.27 -17.72 7.36
C THR A 85 -8.45 -16.64 6.66
N PHE A 86 -7.12 -16.80 6.66
CA PHE A 86 -6.24 -15.94 5.89
C PHE A 86 -6.38 -16.27 4.40
N ILE A 87 -6.79 -15.30 3.60
CA ILE A 87 -6.94 -15.48 2.15
C ILE A 87 -5.62 -15.20 1.44
N ALA A 88 -5.06 -14.01 1.66
CA ALA A 88 -3.85 -13.54 1.01
C ALA A 88 -3.37 -12.24 1.65
N GLY A 89 -2.14 -11.85 1.38
CA GLY A 89 -1.54 -10.64 1.92
C GLY A 89 -0.15 -10.39 1.35
N GLY A 90 0.45 -9.27 1.73
CA GLY A 90 1.79 -8.96 1.27
C GLY A 90 2.31 -7.54 1.52
N GLU A 91 3.45 -7.29 0.90
CA GLU A 91 4.25 -6.08 0.99
C GLU A 91 4.35 -5.41 -0.38
N GLU A 92 4.54 -4.09 -0.38
CA GLU A 92 4.82 -3.27 -1.56
C GLU A 92 6.09 -3.73 -2.30
N SER A 93 6.95 -4.48 -1.62
CA SER A 93 8.26 -4.95 -2.10
C SER A 93 8.22 -6.24 -2.93
N TYR A 94 7.07 -6.58 -3.53
CA TYR A 94 6.82 -7.83 -4.28
C TYR A 94 6.81 -9.12 -3.44
N GLY A 95 6.68 -9.00 -2.12
CA GLY A 95 6.47 -10.15 -1.25
C GLY A 95 4.98 -10.42 -1.09
N TYR A 96 4.50 -11.54 -1.61
CA TYR A 96 3.10 -11.96 -1.44
C TYR A 96 3.02 -13.36 -0.83
N MET A 97 1.92 -13.60 -0.14
CA MET A 97 1.56 -14.88 0.43
C MET A 97 0.07 -15.09 0.18
N ILE A 98 -0.27 -16.21 -0.45
CA ILE A 98 -1.61 -16.58 -0.84
C ILE A 98 -1.96 -17.79 0.01
N GLY A 99 -3.00 -17.73 0.84
CA GLY A 99 -3.25 -18.76 1.85
C GLY A 99 -2.14 -18.88 2.90
N ASP A 100 -2.30 -19.80 3.83
CA ASP A 100 -1.45 -19.96 5.01
C ASP A 100 -0.66 -21.29 5.00
N PHE A 101 -0.26 -21.78 3.82
CA PHE A 101 0.57 -22.99 3.72
C PHE A 101 2.02 -22.75 4.17
N VAL A 102 2.51 -21.51 4.12
CA VAL A 102 3.82 -21.09 4.64
C VAL A 102 3.66 -19.89 5.58
N ARG A 103 4.75 -19.50 6.25
CA ARG A 103 4.82 -18.31 7.12
C ARG A 103 5.85 -17.28 6.63
N ASP A 104 6.17 -17.34 5.35
CA ASP A 104 7.03 -16.38 4.64
C ASP A 104 6.48 -16.12 3.23
N LYS A 105 7.01 -15.12 2.53
CA LYS A 105 6.65 -14.86 1.12
C LYS A 105 6.86 -16.11 0.26
N ASP A 106 5.91 -16.39 -0.61
CA ASP A 106 5.99 -17.50 -1.56
C ASP A 106 5.90 -16.99 -2.99
N ALA A 107 7.07 -16.80 -3.60
CA ALA A 107 7.18 -16.37 -4.98
C ALA A 107 6.67 -17.42 -5.97
N VAL A 108 6.78 -18.72 -5.67
CA VAL A 108 6.36 -19.80 -6.59
C VAL A 108 4.85 -19.83 -6.69
N SER A 109 4.16 -19.87 -5.54
CA SER A 109 2.69 -19.81 -5.51
C SER A 109 2.16 -18.50 -6.05
N SER A 110 2.83 -17.38 -5.77
CA SER A 110 2.48 -16.07 -6.34
C SER A 110 2.56 -16.08 -7.86
N CYS A 111 3.66 -16.58 -8.44
CA CYS A 111 3.81 -16.68 -9.90
C CYS A 111 2.73 -17.55 -10.55
N ALA A 112 2.41 -18.70 -9.94
CA ALA A 112 1.35 -19.57 -10.43
C ALA A 112 -0.02 -18.86 -10.43
N MET A 113 -0.35 -18.18 -9.34
CA MET A 113 -1.61 -17.44 -9.20
C MET A 113 -1.68 -16.20 -10.10
N ILE A 114 -0.55 -15.53 -10.36
CA ILE A 114 -0.45 -14.46 -11.35
C ILE A 114 -0.71 -15.00 -12.77
N ALA A 115 -0.16 -16.17 -13.11
CA ALA A 115 -0.42 -16.81 -14.40
C ALA A 115 -1.89 -17.22 -14.54
N GLU A 116 -2.50 -17.73 -13.47
CA GLU A 116 -3.94 -18.00 -13.41
C GLU A 116 -4.76 -16.71 -13.59
N THR A 117 -4.37 -15.63 -12.92
CA THR A 117 -5.01 -14.30 -13.06
C THR A 117 -4.91 -13.80 -14.51
N ALA A 118 -3.78 -14.00 -15.19
CA ALA A 118 -3.63 -13.67 -16.61
C ALA A 118 -4.56 -14.51 -17.50
N ALA A 119 -4.65 -15.82 -17.25
CA ALA A 119 -5.55 -16.70 -17.99
C ALA A 119 -7.02 -16.34 -17.75
N TRP A 120 -7.38 -15.98 -16.51
CA TRP A 120 -8.70 -15.49 -16.18
C TRP A 120 -9.02 -14.18 -16.89
N ALA A 121 -8.12 -13.19 -16.87
CA ALA A 121 -8.29 -11.94 -17.61
C ALA A 121 -8.50 -12.21 -19.11
N ALA A 122 -7.67 -13.07 -19.70
CA ALA A 122 -7.78 -13.46 -21.10
C ALA A 122 -9.12 -14.15 -21.42
N SER A 123 -9.66 -14.96 -20.50
CA SER A 123 -10.98 -15.57 -20.66
C SER A 123 -12.12 -14.55 -20.72
N GLN A 124 -11.90 -13.33 -20.22
CA GLN A 124 -12.82 -12.20 -20.29
C GLN A 124 -12.52 -11.27 -21.48
N GLY A 125 -11.58 -11.64 -22.36
CA GLY A 125 -11.12 -10.78 -23.44
C GLY A 125 -10.28 -9.58 -22.98
N LYS A 126 -9.69 -9.65 -21.78
CA LYS A 126 -8.91 -8.58 -21.15
C LYS A 126 -7.46 -9.00 -20.92
N THR A 127 -6.57 -8.03 -20.83
CA THR A 127 -5.20 -8.19 -20.33
C THR A 127 -5.15 -7.93 -18.82
N ILE A 128 -4.03 -8.26 -18.17
CA ILE A 128 -3.79 -7.84 -16.77
C ILE A 128 -3.82 -6.31 -16.64
N TYR A 129 -3.35 -5.58 -17.65
CA TYR A 129 -3.34 -4.13 -17.65
C TYR A 129 -4.76 -3.55 -17.68
N ASP A 130 -5.64 -4.14 -18.50
CA ASP A 130 -7.07 -3.79 -18.51
C ASP A 130 -7.73 -4.04 -17.15
N ILE A 131 -7.39 -5.16 -16.47
CA ILE A 131 -7.87 -5.42 -15.11
C ILE A 131 -7.38 -4.37 -14.12
N LEU A 132 -6.13 -3.91 -14.24
CA LEU A 132 -5.62 -2.82 -13.39
C LEU A 132 -6.39 -1.52 -13.63
N ILE A 133 -6.69 -1.18 -14.89
CA ILE A 133 -7.51 0.00 -15.23
C ILE A 133 -8.93 -0.15 -14.68
N ASP A 134 -9.56 -1.33 -14.80
CA ASP A 134 -10.88 -1.58 -14.20
C ASP A 134 -10.88 -1.35 -12.68
N ILE A 135 -9.83 -1.82 -11.99
CA ILE A 135 -9.65 -1.59 -10.56
C ILE A 135 -9.58 -0.09 -10.27
N TYR A 136 -8.79 0.67 -11.04
CA TYR A 136 -8.71 2.12 -10.84
C TYR A 136 -10.01 2.85 -11.15
N MET A 137 -10.77 2.41 -12.15
CA MET A 137 -12.11 2.93 -12.44
C MET A 137 -13.09 2.69 -11.28
N GLU A 138 -12.95 1.57 -10.57
CA GLU A 138 -13.87 1.20 -9.48
C GLU A 138 -13.48 1.83 -8.13
N PHE A 139 -12.18 1.93 -7.82
CA PHE A 139 -11.69 2.32 -6.48
C PHE A 139 -10.95 3.66 -6.45
N GLY A 140 -10.77 4.30 -7.60
CA GLY A 140 -9.90 5.46 -7.79
C GLY A 140 -8.49 5.05 -8.24
N PHE A 141 -7.80 6.00 -8.86
CA PHE A 141 -6.44 5.80 -9.35
C PHE A 141 -5.45 6.01 -8.21
N TYR A 142 -4.79 4.93 -7.80
CA TYR A 142 -3.65 4.97 -6.89
C TYR A 142 -2.32 4.93 -7.64
N LEU A 143 -1.46 5.91 -7.37
CA LEU A 143 -0.09 5.95 -7.84
C LEU A 143 0.86 5.95 -6.64
N GLU A 144 1.71 4.92 -6.55
CA GLU A 144 2.68 4.80 -5.46
C GLU A 144 4.11 5.12 -5.90
N GLY A 145 4.87 5.72 -4.98
CA GLY A 145 6.26 6.08 -5.17
C GLY A 145 7.10 5.83 -3.92
N LEU A 146 8.41 5.70 -4.11
CA LEU A 146 9.37 5.55 -3.03
C LEU A 146 10.58 6.43 -3.30
N ILE A 147 10.86 7.35 -2.39
CA ILE A 147 12.11 8.13 -2.39
C ILE A 147 12.95 7.70 -1.20
N ALA A 148 14.23 7.44 -1.45
CA ALA A 148 15.17 7.08 -0.41
C ALA A 148 16.31 8.11 -0.36
N VAL A 149 16.34 8.90 0.71
CA VAL A 149 17.39 9.89 0.93
C VAL A 149 18.51 9.24 1.73
N VAL A 150 19.71 9.22 1.16
CA VAL A 150 20.92 8.69 1.80
C VAL A 150 21.76 9.83 2.32
N LYS A 151 22.10 9.80 3.60
CA LYS A 151 23.02 10.75 4.24
C LYS A 151 24.34 10.04 4.53
N LYS A 152 25.48 10.66 4.17
CA LYS A 152 26.79 10.04 4.29
C LYS A 152 27.47 10.44 5.61
N GLY A 153 28.29 9.53 6.15
CA GLY A 153 29.10 9.79 7.35
C GLY A 153 28.34 9.69 8.66
N MET A 154 29.05 9.92 9.78
CA MET A 154 28.47 9.84 11.14
C MET A 154 27.35 10.87 11.36
N SER A 155 27.44 12.04 10.75
CA SER A 155 26.40 13.08 10.82
C SER A 155 25.09 12.64 10.15
N GLY A 156 25.13 11.67 9.24
CA GLY A 156 23.94 11.27 8.49
C GLY A 156 22.84 10.66 9.35
N ALA A 157 23.20 9.93 10.42
CA ALA A 157 22.24 9.40 11.38
C ALA A 157 21.59 10.52 12.21
N GLU A 158 22.37 11.53 12.60
CA GLU A 158 21.89 12.70 13.35
C GLU A 158 20.96 13.57 12.47
N GLU A 159 21.31 13.78 11.21
CA GLU A 159 20.46 14.48 10.23
C GLU A 159 19.12 13.77 10.07
N ILE A 160 19.13 12.44 9.93
CA ILE A 160 17.90 11.63 9.81
C ILE A 160 17.06 11.70 11.08
N ALA A 161 17.69 11.63 12.25
CA ALA A 161 16.99 11.81 13.53
C ALA A 161 16.37 13.21 13.63
N GLY A 162 17.07 14.24 13.14
CA GLY A 162 16.56 15.61 13.03
C GLY A 162 15.34 15.72 12.10
N ILE A 163 15.35 15.04 10.95
CA ILE A 163 14.21 14.98 10.03
C ILE A 163 12.98 14.36 10.72
N MET A 164 13.15 13.20 11.37
CA MET A 164 12.05 12.54 12.08
C MET A 164 11.52 13.40 13.23
N LYS A 165 12.43 14.01 14.01
CA LYS A 165 12.07 14.92 15.10
C LYS A 165 11.25 16.10 14.58
N ARG A 166 11.68 16.74 13.49
CA ARG A 166 10.97 17.85 12.86
C ARG A 166 9.55 17.47 12.44
N PHE A 167 9.38 16.36 11.72
CA PHE A 167 8.05 15.91 11.29
C PHE A 167 7.15 15.50 12.45
N ARG A 168 7.72 15.05 13.57
CA ARG A 168 6.97 14.66 14.77
C ARG A 168 6.56 15.84 15.65
N GLU A 169 7.46 16.80 15.85
CA GLU A 169 7.21 17.97 16.71
C GLU A 169 6.47 19.09 15.98
N ASN A 170 6.68 19.23 14.67
CA ASN A 170 6.08 20.25 13.83
C ASN A 170 5.49 19.60 12.56
N PRO A 171 4.49 18.71 12.69
CA PRO A 171 3.88 18.07 11.54
C PRO A 171 3.21 19.12 10.63
N PRO A 172 3.28 18.96 9.30
CA PRO A 172 2.55 19.84 8.40
C PRO A 172 1.03 19.69 8.62
N SER A 173 0.29 20.81 8.59
CA SER A 173 -1.18 20.78 8.58
C SER A 173 -1.77 20.55 7.20
N MET A 174 -0.98 20.80 6.15
CA MET A 174 -1.31 20.57 4.74
C MET A 174 -0.08 20.08 3.98
N ILE A 175 -0.29 19.23 2.98
CA ILE A 175 0.72 18.77 2.03
C ILE A 175 0.09 18.87 0.63
N ASN A 176 0.73 19.55 -0.32
CA ASN A 176 0.21 19.78 -1.67
C ASN A 176 -1.24 20.30 -1.69
N ASN A 177 -1.50 21.34 -0.89
CA ASN A 177 -2.83 21.95 -0.70
C ASN A 177 -3.92 21.01 -0.15
N SER A 178 -3.55 19.82 0.31
CA SER A 178 -4.47 18.84 0.90
C SER A 178 -4.25 18.77 2.40
N ARG A 179 -5.33 18.86 3.18
CA ARG A 179 -5.25 18.88 4.65
C ARG A 179 -4.79 17.53 5.18
N VAL A 180 -3.91 17.54 6.17
CA VAL A 180 -3.57 16.33 6.94
C VAL A 180 -4.73 16.02 7.89
N VAL A 181 -5.41 14.90 7.67
CA VAL A 181 -6.59 14.49 8.46
C VAL A 181 -6.26 13.48 9.54
N MET A 182 -5.18 12.71 9.38
CA MET A 182 -4.73 11.71 10.34
C MET A 182 -3.21 11.67 10.39
N ILE A 183 -2.66 11.61 11.60
CA ILE A 183 -1.22 11.36 11.82
C ILE A 183 -1.08 10.09 12.65
N LYS A 184 -0.40 9.08 12.13
CA LYS A 184 -0.04 7.88 12.89
C LYS A 184 1.45 7.91 13.23
N ASP A 185 1.76 7.91 14.53
CA ASP A 185 3.11 7.80 15.05
C ASP A 185 3.30 6.45 15.73
N TYR A 186 3.99 5.56 15.03
CA TYR A 186 4.23 4.20 15.48
C TYR A 186 5.30 4.12 16.57
N GLU A 187 6.07 5.18 16.81
CA GLU A 187 7.06 5.20 17.89
C GLU A 187 6.36 5.47 19.23
N PHE A 188 5.33 6.30 19.19
CA PHE A 188 4.50 6.63 20.35
C PHE A 188 3.23 5.78 20.45
N SER A 189 2.94 4.94 19.46
CA SER A 189 1.74 4.11 19.39
C SER A 189 0.45 4.94 19.43
N VAL A 190 0.43 6.08 18.74
CA VAL A 190 -0.70 7.01 18.73
C VAL A 190 -1.12 7.33 17.29
N ALA A 191 -2.43 7.22 17.03
CA ALA A 191 -3.09 7.78 15.85
C ALA A 191 -3.88 9.01 16.28
N LYS A 192 -3.61 10.16 15.65
CA LYS A 192 -4.27 11.44 15.92
C LYS A 192 -5.19 11.81 14.79
N ASP A 193 -6.47 11.92 15.08
CA ASP A 193 -7.44 12.54 14.18
C ASP A 193 -7.29 14.06 14.25
N MET A 194 -6.82 14.65 13.17
CA MET A 194 -6.53 16.09 13.11
C MET A 194 -7.80 16.93 12.92
N ILE A 195 -8.93 16.30 12.58
CA ILE A 195 -10.23 16.95 12.38
C ILE A 195 -11.03 16.92 13.68
N ALA A 196 -11.14 15.75 14.31
CA ALA A 196 -11.86 15.58 15.58
C ALA A 196 -11.02 15.99 16.81
N GLY A 197 -9.68 16.05 16.67
CA GLY A 197 -8.76 16.31 17.78
C GLY A 197 -8.66 15.15 18.77
N THR A 198 -9.05 13.94 18.36
CA THR A 198 -9.01 12.73 19.19
C THR A 198 -7.73 11.92 18.95
N GLU A 199 -7.34 11.14 19.94
CA GLU A 199 -6.21 10.23 19.86
C GLU A 199 -6.64 8.79 20.17
N GLU A 200 -6.10 7.84 19.41
CA GLU A 200 -6.32 6.42 19.60
C GLU A 200 -4.99 5.68 19.74
N HIS A 201 -4.98 4.60 20.51
CA HIS A 201 -3.79 3.77 20.67
C HIS A 201 -3.63 2.82 19.48
N ILE A 202 -2.44 2.81 18.87
CA ILE A 202 -2.07 1.87 17.82
C ILE A 202 -1.57 0.57 18.46
N ASP A 203 -2.34 -0.51 18.31
CA ASP A 203 -1.95 -1.84 18.79
C ASP A 203 -0.98 -2.56 17.83
N LEU A 204 0.18 -1.95 17.63
CA LEU A 204 1.31 -2.53 16.91
C LEU A 204 2.59 -2.32 17.71
N PRO A 205 3.61 -3.17 17.51
CA PRO A 205 4.93 -2.94 18.09
C PRO A 205 5.44 -1.54 17.73
N LYS A 206 6.24 -0.95 18.62
CA LYS A 206 6.81 0.36 18.35
C LYS A 206 7.80 0.31 17.18
N SER A 207 7.71 1.31 16.31
CA SER A 207 8.64 1.49 15.19
C SER A 207 8.79 2.97 14.88
N ASN A 208 10.00 3.41 14.52
CA ASN A 208 10.19 4.80 14.11
C ASN A 208 9.61 5.00 12.71
N VAL A 209 8.31 5.24 12.64
CA VAL A 209 7.53 5.46 11.43
C VAL A 209 6.48 6.54 11.73
N LEU A 210 6.38 7.52 10.83
CA LEU A 210 5.28 8.49 10.81
C LEU A 210 4.45 8.24 9.55
N GLN A 211 3.14 8.37 9.66
CA GLN A 211 2.23 8.41 8.52
C GLN A 211 1.32 9.62 8.57
N PHE A 212 1.14 10.23 7.41
CA PHE A 212 0.24 11.35 7.18
C PHE A 212 -0.81 10.90 6.16
N PHE A 213 -2.08 10.86 6.57
CA PHE A 213 -3.19 10.66 5.64
C PHE A 213 -3.80 12.02 5.34
N LEU A 214 -4.03 12.27 4.05
CA LEU A 214 -4.55 13.53 3.55
C LEU A 214 -6.04 13.40 3.22
N GLU A 215 -6.73 14.52 3.21
CA GLU A 215 -8.16 14.61 2.93
C GLU A 215 -8.53 14.06 1.53
N ASP A 216 -7.64 14.19 0.56
CA ASP A 216 -7.82 13.65 -0.79
C ASP A 216 -7.54 12.14 -0.92
N GLY A 217 -7.29 11.45 0.19
CA GLY A 217 -6.99 10.01 0.22
C GLY A 217 -5.53 9.65 0.00
N SER A 218 -4.64 10.64 -0.19
CA SER A 218 -3.20 10.38 -0.29
C SER A 218 -2.60 10.00 1.07
N LYS A 219 -1.55 9.17 1.06
CA LYS A 219 -0.82 8.72 2.24
C LYS A 219 0.67 8.89 2.02
N ILE A 220 1.35 9.50 3.00
CA ILE A 220 2.81 9.61 3.04
C ILE A 220 3.31 8.90 4.29
N SER A 221 4.25 7.96 4.13
CA SER A 221 4.91 7.28 5.25
C SER A 221 6.40 7.58 5.27
N ILE A 222 6.92 7.98 6.42
CA ILE A 222 8.33 8.31 6.62
C ILE A 222 8.95 7.27 7.55
N ARG A 223 10.04 6.64 7.10
CA ARG A 223 10.69 5.56 7.84
C ARG A 223 12.21 5.59 7.68
N PRO A 224 13.00 5.89 8.72
CA PRO A 224 14.43 5.65 8.71
C PRO A 224 14.77 4.15 8.61
N SER A 225 15.87 3.86 7.95
CA SER A 225 16.52 2.55 7.97
C SER A 225 17.25 2.35 9.29
N GLY A 226 17.16 1.14 9.86
CA GLY A 226 17.84 0.79 11.10
C GLY A 226 19.32 0.43 10.95
N THR A 227 19.77 0.12 9.73
CA THR A 227 21.13 -0.39 9.47
C THR A 227 21.98 0.54 8.63
N GLU A 228 21.36 1.45 7.88
CA GLU A 228 22.03 2.39 6.98
C GLU A 228 21.54 3.80 7.28
N PRO A 229 22.37 4.85 7.12
CA PRO A 229 21.95 6.25 7.25
C PRO A 229 21.11 6.66 6.03
N LYS A 230 19.93 6.07 5.93
CA LYS A 230 18.95 6.23 4.85
C LYS A 230 17.57 6.40 5.44
N ILE A 231 16.79 7.35 4.94
CA ILE A 231 15.39 7.54 5.28
C ILE A 231 14.53 7.38 4.03
N LYS A 232 13.42 6.63 4.18
CA LYS A 232 12.50 6.31 3.09
C LYS A 232 11.20 7.09 3.25
N PHE A 233 10.74 7.64 2.15
CA PHE A 233 9.44 8.28 2.01
C PHE A 233 8.62 7.46 1.02
N TYR A 234 7.56 6.84 1.52
CA TYR A 234 6.60 6.08 0.74
C TYR A 234 5.41 6.99 0.45
N PHE A 235 5.06 7.11 -0.82
CA PHE A 235 3.93 7.90 -1.29
C PHE A 235 2.88 6.96 -1.85
N GLY A 236 1.63 7.19 -1.53
CA GLY A 236 0.48 6.72 -2.28
C GLY A 236 -0.42 7.90 -2.53
N VAL A 237 -0.45 8.43 -3.75
CA VAL A 237 -1.36 9.52 -4.13
C VAL A 237 -2.60 8.92 -4.76
N LYS A 238 -3.75 9.50 -4.45
CA LYS A 238 -5.05 9.08 -4.98
C LYS A 238 -5.62 10.16 -5.89
N GLY A 239 -6.24 9.72 -6.97
CA GLY A 239 -7.06 10.52 -7.88
C GLY A 239 -8.31 9.77 -8.31
N GLU A 240 -9.19 10.44 -9.03
CA GLU A 240 -10.39 9.84 -9.61
C GLU A 240 -10.18 9.50 -11.08
N LEU A 241 -10.59 8.29 -11.48
CA LEU A 241 -10.60 7.87 -12.87
C LEU A 241 -12.05 7.55 -13.27
N ASN A 242 -12.71 8.53 -13.88
CA ASN A 242 -14.13 8.43 -14.26
C ASN A 242 -14.33 7.94 -15.71
N ASP A 243 -13.27 7.95 -16.52
CA ASP A 243 -13.27 7.47 -17.91
C ASP A 243 -11.90 6.87 -18.26
N ILE A 244 -11.91 5.71 -18.91
CA ILE A 244 -10.69 5.03 -19.38
C ILE A 244 -9.91 5.91 -20.36
N ALA A 245 -10.60 6.71 -21.18
CA ALA A 245 -9.92 7.61 -22.12
C ALA A 245 -9.09 8.71 -21.40
N SER A 246 -9.40 8.98 -20.13
CA SER A 246 -8.66 9.93 -19.31
C SER A 246 -7.49 9.30 -18.54
N PHE A 247 -7.26 7.99 -18.66
CA PHE A 247 -6.25 7.27 -17.88
C PHE A 247 -4.86 7.91 -17.91
N GLU A 248 -4.33 8.18 -19.10
CA GLU A 248 -3.01 8.78 -19.28
C GLU A 248 -2.95 10.18 -18.64
N LYS A 249 -4.00 10.99 -18.84
CA LYS A 249 -4.11 12.33 -18.25
C LYS A 249 -4.09 12.28 -16.73
N VAL A 250 -4.90 11.40 -16.13
CA VAL A 250 -4.98 11.26 -14.66
C VAL A 250 -3.65 10.71 -14.11
N ARG A 251 -3.01 9.78 -14.81
CA ARG A 251 -1.67 9.29 -14.43
C ARG A 251 -0.67 10.44 -14.38
N ASP A 252 -0.60 11.25 -15.44
CA ASP A 252 0.33 12.37 -15.53
C ASP A 252 0.05 13.43 -14.44
N GLU A 253 -1.22 13.72 -14.15
CA GLU A 253 -1.63 14.60 -13.04
C GLU A 253 -1.16 14.07 -11.67
N LEU A 254 -1.27 12.76 -11.44
CA LEU A 254 -0.80 12.12 -10.20
C LEU A 254 0.73 12.08 -10.11
N GLU A 255 1.42 11.90 -11.22
CA GLU A 255 2.89 12.01 -11.25
C GLU A 255 3.36 13.43 -10.91
N ASP A 256 2.69 14.45 -11.46
CA ASP A 256 3.00 15.85 -11.15
C ASP A 256 2.65 16.20 -9.71
N LYS A 257 1.52 15.69 -9.19
CA LYS A 257 1.19 15.77 -7.77
C LYS A 257 2.29 15.16 -6.90
N MET A 258 2.82 13.99 -7.25
CA MET A 258 3.90 13.35 -6.50
C MET A 258 5.20 14.18 -6.52
N LYS A 259 5.54 14.82 -7.65
CA LYS A 259 6.67 15.75 -7.74
C LYS A 259 6.47 16.97 -6.84
N GLN A 260 5.25 17.53 -6.81
CA GLN A 260 4.93 18.68 -5.95
C GLN A 260 4.97 18.32 -4.46
N ILE A 261 4.43 17.17 -4.06
CA ILE A 261 4.54 16.67 -2.67
C ILE A 261 6.01 16.50 -2.28
N THR A 262 6.83 15.97 -3.18
CA THR A 262 8.28 15.80 -2.93
C THR A 262 8.94 17.16 -2.68
N ALA A 263 8.61 18.17 -3.49
CA ALA A 263 9.11 19.53 -3.31
C ALA A 263 8.64 20.16 -1.99
N ASP A 264 7.35 20.02 -1.63
CA ASP A 264 6.79 20.53 -0.37
C ASP A 264 7.45 19.93 0.89
N LEU A 265 8.03 18.73 0.76
CA LEU A 265 8.72 18.03 1.85
C LEU A 265 10.24 18.25 1.86
N ASP A 266 10.76 19.15 1.00
CA ASP A 266 12.18 19.44 0.83
C ASP A 266 13.04 18.20 0.52
N LEU A 267 12.56 17.33 -0.38
CA LEU A 267 13.20 16.06 -0.77
C LEU A 267 13.95 16.11 -2.11
#